data_AF-A0A7C5ZSA2-F1
#
_entry.id   AF-A0A7C5ZSA2-F1
#
_cell.length_a   1.000
_cell.length_b   1.000
_cell.length_c   1.000
_cell.angle_alpha   90.00
_cell.angle_beta   90.00
_cell.angle_gamma   90.00
#
_symmetry.space_group_name_H-M   'P 1'
#
loop_
_entity.id
_entity.type
_entity.pdbx_description
1 polymer ?
#
loop_
_entity_poly.entity_id
_entity_poly.type
_entity_poly.pdbx_seq_one_letter_code
_entity_poly.pdbx_strand_id
1 'polypeptide(L)'
;MRRSLGSDYPKVLSILDEHLKALDLQVKTVFEDEKTPENPTMEQLDRARFYVTLRGELTPKETKMVGWRIDDLAGLAITIAYILSKGGKAPRKEVEELLHEKLPGWRVGLNIDRYIRYGYLAQDENEQLYLDWRTRAEVNSKALIGLLLGAEAESKSPNNTGAS
;
A
#
# COMPACT_ATOMS: atom_id res chain seq x y z
N MET A 1 1.67 -17.28 -13.86
CA MET A 1 0.82 -17.06 -15.06
C MET A 1 1.19 -17.94 -16.24
N ARG A 2 2.46 -18.24 -16.51
CA ARG A 2 2.87 -19.12 -17.61
C ARG A 2 2.28 -20.54 -17.59
N ARG A 3 2.06 -21.13 -16.41
CA ARG A 3 1.37 -22.43 -16.27
C ARG A 3 -0.10 -22.42 -16.69
N SER A 4 -0.76 -21.26 -16.67
CA SER A 4 -2.21 -21.12 -16.90
C SER A 4 -2.56 -20.40 -18.22
N LEU A 5 -1.67 -19.54 -18.74
CA LEU A 5 -1.88 -18.74 -19.96
C LEU A 5 -0.90 -19.09 -21.10
N GLY A 6 0.08 -19.98 -20.87
CA GLY A 6 1.10 -20.34 -21.86
C GLY A 6 2.23 -19.31 -21.98
N SER A 7 3.13 -19.50 -22.95
CA SER A 7 4.29 -18.63 -23.21
C SER A 7 3.91 -17.21 -23.67
N ASP A 8 2.71 -17.04 -24.21
CA ASP A 8 2.26 -15.80 -24.85
C ASP A 8 1.46 -14.90 -23.90
N TYR A 9 1.48 -15.20 -22.60
CA TYR A 9 0.79 -14.39 -21.60
C TYR A 9 1.16 -12.89 -21.61
N PRO A 10 2.36 -12.43 -22.01
CA PRO A 10 2.62 -10.99 -22.14
C PRO A 10 1.72 -10.31 -23.17
N LYS A 11 1.38 -11.02 -24.26
CA LYS A 11 0.44 -10.53 -25.28
C LYS A 11 -1.00 -10.52 -24.76
N VAL A 12 -1.36 -11.47 -23.90
CA VAL A 12 -2.66 -11.48 -23.23
C VAL A 12 -2.78 -10.28 -22.28
N LEU A 13 -1.73 -9.97 -21.53
CA LEU A 13 -1.69 -8.81 -20.63
C LEU A 13 -1.80 -7.49 -21.40
N SER A 14 -1.17 -7.36 -22.57
CA SER A 14 -1.32 -6.15 -23.38
C SER A 14 -2.74 -5.96 -23.92
N ILE A 15 -3.38 -7.05 -24.37
CA ILE A 15 -4.79 -7.02 -24.82
C ILE A 15 -5.71 -6.67 -23.66
N LEU A 16 -5.47 -7.25 -22.47
CA LEU A 16 -6.23 -6.94 -21.26
C LEU A 16 -6.10 -5.47 -20.88
N ASP A 17 -4.88 -4.92 -20.87
CA ASP A 17 -4.66 -3.50 -20.58
C ASP A 17 -5.43 -2.60 -21.56
N GLU A 18 -5.44 -2.95 -22.84
CA GLU A 18 -6.18 -2.21 -23.87
C GLU A 18 -7.69 -2.20 -23.63
N HIS A 19 -8.27 -3.33 -23.23
CA HIS A 19 -9.70 -3.39 -22.87
C HIS A 19 -10.00 -2.60 -21.59
N LEU A 20 -9.09 -2.63 -20.62
CA LEU A 20 -9.23 -1.92 -19.36
C LEU A 20 -9.16 -0.39 -19.51
N LYS A 21 -8.55 0.13 -20.59
CA LYS A 21 -8.54 1.58 -20.90
C LYS A 21 -9.94 2.19 -20.94
N ALA A 22 -10.92 1.46 -21.49
CA ALA A 22 -12.29 1.95 -21.59
C ALA A 22 -12.96 2.16 -20.21
N LEU A 23 -12.40 1.55 -19.16
CA LEU A 23 -12.87 1.62 -17.78
C LEU A 23 -11.95 2.49 -16.90
N ASP A 24 -11.00 3.21 -17.50
CA ASP A 24 -9.92 3.93 -16.80
C ASP A 24 -9.07 3.03 -15.88
N LEU A 25 -8.92 1.76 -16.26
CA LEU A 25 -8.12 0.77 -15.57
C LEU A 25 -6.85 0.43 -16.38
N GLN A 26 -5.84 -0.11 -15.69
CA GLN A 26 -4.58 -0.56 -16.27
C GLN A 26 -4.04 -1.79 -15.55
N VAL A 27 -3.25 -2.60 -16.26
CA VAL A 27 -2.48 -3.70 -15.67
C VAL A 27 -1.12 -3.16 -15.23
N LYS A 28 -0.80 -3.30 -13.95
CA LYS A 28 0.50 -2.92 -13.39
C LYS A 28 1.28 -4.18 -12.97
N THR A 29 2.56 -4.17 -13.29
CA THR A 29 3.49 -5.26 -13.00
C THR A 29 4.35 -4.90 -11.79
N VAL A 30 4.44 -5.81 -10.83
CA VAL A 30 5.25 -5.68 -9.61
C VAL A 30 6.31 -6.76 -9.64
N PHE A 31 7.57 -6.34 -9.60
CA PHE A 31 8.70 -7.24 -9.47
C PHE A 31 9.04 -7.44 -7.98
N GLU A 32 9.62 -8.58 -7.63
CA GLU A 32 10.02 -8.85 -6.25
C GLU A 32 11.16 -7.93 -5.79
N ASP A 33 11.97 -7.45 -6.74
CA ASP A 33 13.05 -6.48 -6.54
C ASP A 33 12.55 -5.02 -6.59
N GLU A 34 13.21 -4.13 -5.84
CA GLU A 34 12.82 -2.71 -5.71
C GLU A 34 12.90 -1.90 -7.01
N LYS A 35 13.63 -2.39 -8.03
CA LYS A 35 13.77 -1.70 -9.32
C LYS A 35 12.93 -2.38 -10.38
N THR A 36 11.95 -1.64 -10.90
CA THR A 36 11.23 -2.00 -12.13
C THR A 36 12.22 -2.02 -13.30
N PRO A 37 12.46 -3.17 -13.96
CA PRO A 37 13.33 -3.22 -15.13
C PRO A 37 12.67 -2.49 -16.31
N GLU A 38 13.44 -1.71 -17.08
CA GLU A 38 12.93 -1.05 -18.31
C GLU A 38 12.54 -2.07 -19.39
N ASN A 39 13.29 -3.17 -19.50
CA ASN A 39 12.99 -4.30 -20.38
C ASN A 39 13.11 -5.60 -19.57
N PRO A 40 12.03 -6.03 -18.89
CA PRO A 40 12.07 -7.21 -18.04
C PRO A 40 12.21 -8.48 -18.89
N THR A 41 13.11 -9.37 -18.48
CA THR A 41 13.27 -10.68 -19.13
C THR A 41 12.07 -11.58 -18.83
N MET A 42 11.88 -12.64 -19.64
CA MET A 42 10.79 -13.61 -19.40
C MET A 42 10.85 -14.26 -18.02
N GLU A 43 12.06 -14.53 -17.48
CA GLU A 43 12.21 -15.04 -16.12
C GLU A 43 11.77 -14.03 -15.05
N GLN A 44 12.05 -12.74 -15.25
CA GLN A 44 11.62 -11.68 -14.34
C GLN A 44 10.10 -11.49 -14.39
N LEU A 45 9.51 -11.54 -15.58
CA LEU A 45 8.05 -11.48 -15.77
C LEU A 45 7.35 -12.71 -15.19
N ASP A 46 8.00 -13.88 -15.16
CA ASP A 46 7.43 -15.10 -14.58
C ASP A 46 7.33 -15.03 -13.05
N ARG A 47 8.24 -14.30 -12.40
CA ARG A 47 8.24 -14.03 -10.95
C ARG A 47 7.42 -12.79 -10.57
N ALA A 48 7.10 -11.95 -11.56
CA ALA A 48 6.34 -10.74 -11.32
C ALA A 48 4.87 -11.03 -10.95
N ARG A 49 4.30 -10.15 -10.13
CA ARG A 49 2.86 -10.11 -9.84
C ARG A 49 2.19 -9.08 -10.73
N PHE A 50 1.08 -9.45 -11.35
CA PHE A 50 0.28 -8.57 -12.19
C PHE A 50 -1.03 -8.27 -11.47
N TYR A 51 -1.41 -6.99 -11.41
CA TYR A 51 -2.67 -6.57 -10.81
C TYR A 51 -3.31 -5.46 -11.64
N VAL A 52 -4.62 -5.32 -11.50
CA VAL A 52 -5.39 -4.25 -12.15
C VAL A 52 -5.52 -3.09 -11.17
N THR A 53 -5.24 -1.88 -11.65
CA THR A 53 -5.37 -0.63 -10.89
C THR A 53 -5.96 0.46 -11.77
N LEU A 54 -6.31 1.60 -11.18
CA LEU A 54 -6.76 2.77 -11.94
C LEU A 54 -5.61 3.37 -12.74
N ARG A 55 -5.95 3.93 -13.90
CA ARG A 55 -4.99 4.59 -14.78
C ARG A 55 -4.61 5.98 -14.25
N GLY A 56 -5.54 6.66 -13.57
CA GLY A 56 -5.32 7.92 -12.86
C GLY A 56 -5.41 7.82 -11.34
N GLU A 57 -5.32 8.97 -10.66
CA GLU A 57 -5.60 9.08 -9.22
C GLU A 57 -7.10 9.05 -8.97
N LEU A 58 -7.52 8.37 -7.89
CA LEU A 58 -8.90 8.39 -7.44
C LEU A 58 -9.34 9.81 -7.10
N THR A 59 -10.44 10.28 -7.69
CA THR A 59 -11.10 11.47 -7.15
C THR A 59 -11.63 11.16 -5.73
N PRO A 60 -11.75 12.15 -4.83
CA PRO A 60 -12.27 11.91 -3.47
C PRO A 60 -13.64 11.22 -3.42
N LYS A 61 -14.43 11.33 -4.50
CA LYS A 61 -15.73 10.68 -4.66
C LYS A 61 -15.58 9.18 -4.94
N GLU A 62 -14.58 8.79 -5.71
CA GLU A 62 -14.25 7.39 -6.03
C GLU A 62 -13.51 6.71 -4.88
N THR A 63 -12.70 7.44 -4.10
CA THR A 63 -12.05 6.91 -2.88
C THR A 63 -13.06 6.39 -1.87
N LYS A 64 -14.25 7.00 -1.78
CA LYS A 64 -15.35 6.51 -0.92
C LYS A 64 -15.93 5.16 -1.39
N MET A 65 -15.71 4.77 -2.65
CA MET A 65 -16.18 3.52 -3.23
C MET A 65 -15.17 2.37 -3.08
N VAL A 66 -13.94 2.64 -2.63
CA VAL A 66 -12.87 1.65 -2.42
C VAL A 66 -13.19 0.64 -1.30
N GLY A 67 -14.28 0.85 -0.55
CA GLY A 67 -14.74 -0.06 0.50
C GLY A 67 -13.91 0.00 1.79
N TRP A 68 -12.94 0.91 1.86
CA TRP A 68 -12.14 1.20 3.05
C TRP A 68 -12.63 2.49 3.71
N ARG A 69 -12.67 2.51 5.04
CA ARG A 69 -12.93 3.75 5.78
C ARG A 69 -11.65 4.59 5.82
N ILE A 70 -11.81 5.91 5.94
CA ILE A 70 -10.68 6.85 6.10
C ILE A 70 -9.83 6.47 7.31
N ASP A 71 -10.47 6.10 8.43
CA ASP A 71 -9.79 5.66 9.66
C ASP A 71 -8.93 4.40 9.44
N ASP A 72 -9.37 3.52 8.53
CA ASP A 72 -8.65 2.30 8.17
C ASP A 72 -7.40 2.62 7.33
N LEU A 73 -7.53 3.54 6.38
CA LEU A 73 -6.39 4.04 5.61
C LEU A 73 -5.39 4.79 6.50
N ALA A 74 -5.86 5.58 7.45
CA ALA A 74 -4.99 6.26 8.42
C ALA A 74 -4.23 5.25 9.29
N GLY A 75 -4.91 4.20 9.76
CA GLY A 75 -4.27 3.10 10.49
C GLY A 75 -3.18 2.41 9.66
N LEU A 76 -3.47 2.08 8.39
CA LEU A 76 -2.48 1.49 7.50
C LEU A 76 -1.28 2.40 7.26
N ALA A 77 -1.51 3.70 7.03
CA ALA A 77 -0.46 4.70 6.85
C ALA A 77 0.49 4.77 8.06
N ILE A 78 -0.07 4.80 9.28
CA ILE A 78 0.69 4.80 10.53
C ILE A 78 1.50 3.51 10.66
N THR A 79 0.88 2.34 10.40
CA THR A 79 1.59 1.06 10.46
C THR A 79 2.76 0.99 9.48
N ILE A 80 2.57 1.43 8.23
CA ILE A 80 3.64 1.46 7.23
C ILE A 80 4.79 2.36 7.69
N ALA A 81 4.47 3.58 8.13
CA ALA A 81 5.47 4.54 8.60
C ALA A 81 6.26 4.00 9.79
N TYR A 82 5.57 3.32 10.71
CA TYR A 82 6.20 2.72 11.88
C TYR A 82 7.14 1.56 11.54
N ILE A 83 6.71 0.65 10.66
CA ILE A 83 7.56 -0.44 10.18
C ILE A 83 8.81 0.12 9.49
N LEU A 84 8.65 1.18 8.68
CA LEU A 84 9.78 1.85 8.03
C LEU A 84 10.74 2.49 9.03
N SER A 85 10.23 3.15 10.08
CA SER A 85 11.08 3.77 11.11
C SER A 85 11.87 2.76 11.94
N LYS A 86 11.41 1.50 12.02
CA LYS A 86 12.08 0.37 12.67
C LYS A 86 13.03 -0.41 11.75
N GLY A 87 13.32 0.10 10.56
CA GLY A 87 14.23 -0.57 9.61
C GLY A 87 13.57 -1.67 8.77
N GLY A 88 12.24 -1.64 8.62
CA GLY A 88 11.49 -2.51 7.73
C GLY A 88 10.78 -3.69 8.40
N LYS A 89 10.95 -3.88 9.71
CA LYS A 89 10.24 -4.88 10.52
C LYS A 89 9.86 -4.33 11.88
N ALA A 90 8.70 -4.73 12.42
CA ALA A 90 8.30 -4.40 13.78
C ALA A 90 7.49 -5.53 14.42
N PRO A 91 7.60 -5.78 15.74
CA PRO A 91 6.75 -6.73 16.44
C PRO A 91 5.26 -6.35 16.32
N ARG A 92 4.40 -7.33 16.00
CA ARG A 92 2.95 -7.10 15.86
C ARG A 92 2.37 -6.37 17.07
N LYS A 93 2.71 -6.84 18.27
CA LYS A 93 2.23 -6.27 19.52
C LYS A 93 2.57 -4.77 19.67
N GLU A 94 3.78 -4.36 19.28
CA GLU A 94 4.21 -2.97 19.35
C GLU A 94 3.41 -2.08 18.38
N VAL A 95 3.09 -2.62 17.19
CA VAL A 95 2.23 -1.93 16.21
C VAL A 95 0.79 -1.82 16.72
N GLU A 96 0.25 -2.87 17.35
CA GLU A 96 -1.10 -2.84 17.92
C GLU A 96 -1.19 -1.84 19.07
N GLU A 97 -0.21 -1.81 19.97
CA GLU A 97 -0.12 -0.83 21.06
C GLU A 97 -0.10 0.61 20.54
N LEU A 98 0.70 0.90 19.50
CA LEU A 98 0.73 2.21 18.85
C LEU A 98 -0.64 2.61 18.29
N LEU A 99 -1.32 1.69 17.59
CA LEU A 99 -2.61 1.98 16.98
C LEU A 99 -3.72 2.15 18.04
N HIS A 100 -3.62 1.48 19.18
CA HIS A 100 -4.56 1.64 20.30
C HIS A 100 -4.59 3.06 20.87
N GLU A 101 -3.54 3.85 20.72
CA GLU A 101 -3.54 5.26 21.16
C GLU A 101 -4.54 6.12 20.37
N LYS A 102 -4.89 5.72 19.14
CA LYS A 102 -5.72 6.50 18.22
C LYS A 102 -7.01 5.79 17.80
N LEU A 103 -7.09 4.47 17.96
CA LEU A 103 -8.20 3.64 17.48
C LEU A 103 -8.76 2.72 18.57
N PRO A 104 -10.06 2.38 18.53
CA PRO A 104 -10.67 1.44 19.48
C PRO A 104 -9.99 0.06 19.44
N GLY A 105 -9.78 -0.51 20.64
CA GLY A 105 -9.15 -1.82 20.89
C GLY A 105 -9.46 -2.92 19.86
N TRP A 106 -10.72 -3.36 19.85
CA TRP A 106 -11.20 -4.44 18.98
C TRP A 106 -10.98 -4.20 17.47
N ARG A 107 -10.84 -2.93 17.07
CA ARG A 107 -10.67 -2.52 15.66
C ARG A 107 -9.24 -2.69 15.18
N VAL A 108 -8.26 -2.56 16.07
CA VAL A 108 -6.84 -2.64 15.72
C VAL A 108 -6.47 -4.05 15.24
N GLY A 109 -6.81 -5.09 16.00
CA GLY A 109 -6.54 -6.47 15.60
C GLY A 109 -7.20 -6.84 14.27
N LEU A 110 -8.48 -6.48 14.08
CA LEU A 110 -9.20 -6.67 12.82
C LEU A 110 -8.53 -5.95 11.64
N ASN A 111 -8.02 -4.74 11.88
CA ASN A 111 -7.37 -3.95 10.86
C ASN A 111 -6.03 -4.56 10.45
N ILE A 112 -5.18 -4.97 11.41
CA ILE A 112 -3.92 -5.66 11.10
C ILE A 112 -4.17 -6.94 10.30
N ASP A 113 -5.13 -7.77 10.73
CA ASP A 113 -5.47 -9.01 10.01
C ASP A 113 -5.97 -8.73 8.59
N ARG A 114 -6.76 -7.66 8.41
CA ARG A 114 -7.22 -7.22 7.09
C ARG A 114 -6.05 -6.74 6.23
N TYR A 115 -5.09 -5.99 6.78
CA TYR A 115 -3.92 -5.51 6.05
C TYR A 115 -3.04 -6.66 5.56
N ILE A 116 -2.88 -7.70 6.40
CA ILE A 116 -2.17 -8.93 6.02
C ILE A 116 -2.92 -9.64 4.90
N ARG A 117 -4.23 -9.88 5.10
CA ARG A 117 -5.08 -10.57 4.11
C ARG A 117 -5.07 -9.89 2.74
N TYR A 118 -4.97 -8.56 2.70
CA TYR A 118 -4.99 -7.80 1.45
C TYR A 118 -3.58 -7.62 0.84
N GLY A 119 -2.54 -8.13 1.49
CA GLY A 119 -1.17 -8.14 0.98
C GLY A 119 -0.42 -6.82 1.18
N TYR A 120 -0.90 -5.95 2.08
CA TYR A 120 -0.15 -4.74 2.48
C TYR A 120 0.95 -5.08 3.50
N LEU A 121 0.64 -6.01 4.41
CA LEU A 121 1.58 -6.50 5.43
C LEU A 121 1.76 -8.00 5.29
N ALA A 122 2.89 -8.50 5.78
CA ALA A 122 3.09 -9.90 6.04
C ALA A 122 3.62 -10.07 7.47
N GLN A 123 3.38 -11.24 8.04
CA GLN A 123 3.81 -11.62 9.38
C GLN A 123 4.68 -12.87 9.28
N ASP A 124 5.85 -12.86 9.93
CA ASP A 124 6.68 -14.07 10.05
C ASP A 124 6.33 -14.88 11.30
N GLU A 125 7.01 -16.03 11.46
CA GLU A 125 6.79 -16.97 12.57
C GLU A 125 7.10 -16.37 13.95
N ASN A 126 7.90 -15.29 14.01
CA ASN A 126 8.24 -14.58 15.25
C ASN A 126 7.32 -13.36 15.48
N GLU A 127 6.16 -13.35 14.83
CA GLU A 127 5.19 -12.26 14.89
C GLU A 127 5.73 -10.90 14.48
N GLN A 128 6.74 -10.86 13.60
CA GLN A 128 7.25 -9.61 13.05
C GLN A 128 6.44 -9.22 11.82
N LEU A 129 5.88 -8.02 11.82
CA LEU A 129 5.23 -7.41 10.68
C LEU A 129 6.24 -6.73 9.76
N TYR A 130 6.04 -6.88 8.46
CA TYR A 130 6.83 -6.23 7.41
C TYR A 130 5.98 -5.90 6.19
N LEU A 131 6.49 -5.02 5.32
CA LEU A 131 5.77 -4.58 4.14
C LEU A 131 5.70 -5.68 3.07
N ASP A 132 4.49 -6.03 2.66
CA ASP A 132 4.22 -7.01 1.62
C ASP A 132 3.98 -6.33 0.24
N TRP A 133 3.82 -7.14 -0.80
CA TRP A 133 3.87 -6.76 -2.21
C TRP A 133 2.94 -5.59 -2.57
N ARG A 134 1.76 -5.51 -1.95
CA ARG A 134 0.77 -4.46 -2.29
C ARG A 134 1.20 -3.10 -1.79
N THR A 135 1.85 -3.03 -0.62
CA THR A 135 2.45 -1.78 -0.13
C THR A 135 3.54 -1.30 -1.07
N ARG A 136 4.42 -2.19 -1.54
CA ARG A 136 5.48 -1.84 -2.50
C ARG A 136 4.93 -1.35 -3.85
N ALA A 137 3.77 -1.88 -4.23
CA ALA A 137 3.15 -1.58 -5.51
C ALA A 137 2.32 -0.27 -5.52
N GLU A 138 1.65 0.02 -4.40
CA GLU A 138 0.64 1.09 -4.31
C GLU A 138 1.10 2.31 -3.49
N VAL A 139 2.13 2.17 -2.63
CA VAL A 139 2.52 3.23 -1.69
C VAL A 139 3.87 3.83 -2.06
N ASN A 140 3.92 5.15 -2.25
CA ASN A 140 5.17 5.89 -2.30
C ASN A 140 5.63 6.21 -0.87
N SER A 141 6.52 5.38 -0.32
CA SER A 141 7.01 5.50 1.06
C SER A 141 7.64 6.87 1.35
N LYS A 142 8.40 7.44 0.40
CA LYS A 142 9.04 8.75 0.59
C LYS A 142 8.02 9.87 0.68
N ALA A 143 7.02 9.86 -0.20
CA ALA A 143 5.93 10.83 -0.16
C ALA A 143 5.10 10.69 1.13
N LEU A 144 4.78 9.45 1.53
CA LEU A 144 4.05 9.17 2.76
C LEU A 144 4.75 9.73 3.99
N ILE A 145 6.04 9.45 4.16
CA ILE A 145 6.83 9.97 5.29
C ILE A 145 6.90 11.50 5.24
N GLY A 146 7.10 12.08 4.05
CA GLY A 146 7.08 13.54 3.89
C GLY A 146 5.77 14.18 4.34
N LEU A 147 4.62 13.59 3.98
CA LEU A 147 3.30 14.06 4.41
C LEU A 147 3.11 13.96 5.92
N LEU A 148 3.54 12.87 6.55
CA LEU A 148 3.41 12.67 7.99
C LEU A 148 4.25 13.68 8.78
N LEU A 149 5.50 13.91 8.36
CA LEU A 149 6.39 14.90 8.98
C LEU A 149 5.90 16.34 8.75
N GLY A 150 5.34 16.63 7.57
CA GLY A 150 4.74 17.93 7.27
C GLY A 150 3.50 18.24 8.12
N ALA A 151 2.65 17.24 8.35
CA ALA A 151 1.46 17.38 9.19
C ALA A 151 1.78 17.70 10.66
N GLU A 152 2.88 17.16 11.20
CA GLU A 152 3.35 17.50 12.55
C GLU A 152 3.80 18.97 12.66
N ALA A 153 4.43 19.52 11.62
CA ALA A 153 4.90 20.91 11.62
C ALA A 153 3.74 21.93 11.63
N GLU A 154 2.65 21.65 10.91
CA GLU A 154 1.44 22.48 10.94
C GLU A 154 0.73 22.42 12.30
N SER A 155 0.68 21.23 12.94
CA SER A 155 0.05 21.08 14.26
C SER A 155 0.75 21.84 15.39
N LYS A 156 2.02 22.21 15.20
CA LYS A 156 2.85 22.96 16.16
C LYS A 156 2.88 24.47 15.92
N SER A 157 2.22 24.98 14.88
CA SER A 157 2.08 26.43 14.69
C SER A 157 1.09 26.99 15.73
N PRO A 158 1.50 27.91 16.62
CA PRO A 158 0.58 28.48 17.60
C PRO A 158 -0.50 29.28 16.88
N ASN A 159 -1.77 29.01 17.20
CA ASN A 159 -2.90 29.87 16.88
C ASN A 159 -2.58 31.28 17.38
N ASN A 160 -2.30 32.21 16.46
CA ASN A 160 -2.13 33.62 16.79
C ASN A 160 -3.54 34.23 16.98
N THR A 161 -4.17 33.97 18.13
CA THR A 161 -5.31 34.79 18.59
C THR A 161 -4.75 36.12 19.09
N GLY A 162 -4.42 36.99 18.15
CA GLY A 162 -4.28 38.42 18.41
C GLY A 162 -5.67 39.03 18.46
N ALA A 163 -6.19 39.21 19.67
CA ALA A 163 -7.24 40.19 19.91
C ALA A 163 -6.69 41.59 19.64
N SER A 164 -7.39 42.37 18.82
CA SER A 164 -7.37 43.84 18.81
C SER A 164 -8.69 44.31 18.19
#